data_AF-A0AAQ3U1N7-F1
#
_entry.id   AF-A0AAQ3U1N7-F1
#
_cell.length_a   1.000
_cell.length_b   1.000
_cell.length_c   1.000
_cell.angle_alpha   90.00
_cell.angle_beta   90.00
_cell.angle_gamma   90.00
#
_symmetry.space_group_name_H-M   'P 1'
#
loop_
_entity.id
_entity.type
_entity.pdbx_description
1 polymer ?
#
loop_
_entity_poly.entity_id
_entity_poly.type
_entity_poly.pdbx_seq_one_letter_code
_entity_poly.pdbx_strand_id
1 'polypeptide(L)'
;MEAITSGIMGELATRSLSFLIDRYLKPAPSEVGIKQLQWMLLRVHLTIEEAEGRCITSQAMLHQLNILRRVVYKGYYMLDGLILRIPEEEIGGEKEHGVSHFLSLSISGAAKRVCFRTGCKYGTESLEKMLESLEITIAGMSEFLIVLRNYPPPMFRQPYSTYMFIEKCMFGRQLEMERVINFLLHEEPPVHYDFGVLPIVGPGKVGKTTLVEHAQFDERVRSHFSHVIFLSDNDFREV
;
A
#
# COMPACT_ATOMS: atom_id res chain seq x y z
N MET A 1 43.82 -17.87 -37.53
CA MET A 1 42.45 -17.59 -37.06
C MET A 1 42.33 -17.35 -35.55
N GLU A 2 43.40 -17.55 -34.77
CA GLU A 2 43.36 -17.48 -33.29
C GLU A 2 43.40 -16.06 -32.71
N ALA A 3 43.94 -15.07 -33.44
CA ALA A 3 43.97 -13.68 -32.97
C ALA A 3 42.57 -13.02 -32.97
N ILE A 4 41.69 -13.44 -33.90
CA ILE A 4 40.34 -12.87 -34.05
C ILE A 4 39.43 -13.40 -32.94
N THR A 5 39.55 -14.68 -32.57
CA THR A 5 38.77 -15.28 -31.48
C THR A 5 39.17 -14.73 -30.11
N SER A 6 40.45 -14.44 -29.91
CA SER A 6 40.94 -13.78 -28.69
C SER A 6 40.41 -12.35 -28.54
N GLY A 7 40.30 -11.59 -29.64
CA GLY A 7 39.76 -10.22 -29.61
C GLY A 7 38.29 -10.17 -29.20
N ILE A 8 37.47 -11.06 -29.75
CA ILE A 8 36.04 -11.15 -29.43
C ILE A 8 35.83 -11.58 -27.98
N MET A 9 36.62 -12.54 -27.48
CA MET A 9 36.55 -12.99 -26.09
C MET A 9 36.99 -11.89 -25.11
N GLY A 10 38.03 -11.12 -25.46
CA GLY A 10 38.49 -9.98 -24.68
C GLY A 10 37.44 -8.87 -24.61
N GLU A 11 36.74 -8.57 -25.70
CA GLU A 11 35.67 -7.57 -25.71
C GLU A 11 34.42 -8.04 -24.95
N LEU A 12 34.10 -9.32 -24.98
CA LEU A 12 33.04 -9.90 -24.17
C LEU A 12 33.41 -9.87 -22.67
N ALA A 13 34.67 -10.14 -22.34
CA ALA A 13 35.20 -10.06 -20.98
C ALA A 13 35.19 -8.62 -20.45
N THR A 14 35.57 -7.63 -21.25
CA THR A 14 35.53 -6.22 -20.84
C THR A 14 34.10 -5.69 -20.75
N ARG A 15 33.18 -6.11 -21.64
CA ARG A 15 31.75 -5.77 -21.54
C ARG A 15 31.06 -6.43 -20.35
N SER A 16 31.46 -7.65 -19.99
CA SER A 16 30.94 -8.33 -18.79
C SER A 16 31.53 -7.75 -17.51
N LEU A 17 32.82 -7.41 -17.49
CA LEU A 17 33.45 -6.69 -16.38
C LEU A 17 32.88 -5.28 -16.22
N SER A 18 32.65 -4.53 -17.30
CA SER A 18 32.04 -3.21 -17.23
C SER A 18 30.59 -3.29 -16.74
N PHE A 19 29.85 -4.34 -17.11
CA PHE A 19 28.53 -4.61 -16.57
C PHE A 19 28.57 -4.97 -15.08
N LEU A 20 29.57 -5.72 -14.62
CA LEU A 20 29.77 -6.03 -13.20
C LEU A 20 30.19 -4.77 -12.42
N ILE A 21 31.12 -3.98 -12.95
CA ILE A 21 31.57 -2.72 -12.39
C ILE A 21 30.38 -1.73 -12.31
N ASP A 22 29.59 -1.55 -13.36
CA ASP A 22 28.37 -0.70 -13.31
C ASP A 22 27.30 -1.25 -12.36
N ARG A 23 27.27 -2.57 -12.13
CA ARG A 23 26.32 -3.23 -11.23
C ARG A 23 26.74 -3.13 -9.75
N TYR A 24 28.03 -3.10 -9.44
CA TYR A 24 28.56 -3.18 -8.08
C TYR A 24 29.28 -1.89 -7.60
N LEU A 25 29.75 -1.03 -8.50
CA LEU A 25 30.52 0.18 -8.18
C LEU A 25 29.75 1.49 -8.45
N LYS A 26 28.43 1.44 -8.70
CA LYS A 26 27.62 2.67 -8.63
C LYS A 26 27.78 3.30 -7.25
N PRO A 27 28.00 4.63 -7.16
CA PRO A 27 28.20 5.29 -5.88
C PRO A 27 27.01 4.97 -4.99
N ALA A 28 27.31 4.57 -3.76
CA ALA A 28 26.29 4.33 -2.75
C ALA A 28 25.36 5.55 -2.69
N PRO A 29 24.02 5.37 -2.62
CA PRO A 29 23.13 6.47 -2.29
C PRO A 29 23.67 7.17 -1.04
N SER A 30 23.82 8.49 -1.08
CA SER A 30 24.38 9.21 0.06
C SER A 30 23.55 8.88 1.29
N GLU A 31 24.21 8.48 2.37
CA GLU A 31 23.54 8.12 3.64
C GLU A 31 22.60 9.25 4.11
N VAL A 32 22.98 10.49 3.78
CA VAL A 32 22.18 11.71 3.95
C VAL A 32 20.86 11.67 3.17
N GLY A 33 20.86 11.28 1.89
CA GLY A 33 19.66 11.20 1.05
C GLY A 33 18.68 10.13 1.50
N ILE A 34 19.18 9.00 2.03
CA ILE A 34 18.32 7.95 2.60
C ILE A 34 17.64 8.45 3.88
N LYS A 35 18.40 9.08 4.78
CA LYS A 35 17.86 9.67 6.02
C LYS A 35 16.81 10.75 5.73
N GLN A 36 17.07 11.59 4.73
CA GLN A 36 16.11 12.59 4.26
C GLN A 36 14.83 11.96 3.71
N LEU A 37 14.96 10.90 2.89
CA LEU A 37 13.82 10.16 2.34
C LEU A 37 12.97 9.54 3.46
N GLN A 38 13.61 8.89 4.44
CA GLN A 38 12.93 8.32 5.62
C GLN A 38 12.14 9.39 6.39
N TRP A 39 12.76 10.53 6.67
CA TRP A 39 12.12 11.61 7.41
C TRP A 39 10.92 12.21 6.65
N MET A 40 11.06 12.45 5.34
CA MET A 40 9.97 12.97 4.51
C MET A 40 8.81 11.97 4.41
N LEU A 41 9.10 10.68 4.26
CA LEU A 41 8.08 9.64 4.25
C LEU A 41 7.34 9.55 5.56
N LEU A 42 8.06 9.61 6.69
CA LEU A 42 7.43 9.65 8.02
C LEU A 42 6.48 10.84 8.15
N ARG A 43 6.90 12.03 7.71
CA ARG A 43 6.09 13.24 7.79
C ARG A 43 4.79 13.11 7.00
N VAL A 44 4.84 12.59 5.77
CA VAL A 44 3.63 12.38 4.97
C VAL A 44 2.79 11.25 5.56
N HIS A 45 3.40 10.16 6.03
CA HIS A 45 2.68 9.03 6.63
C HIS A 45 1.88 9.46 7.87
N LEU A 46 2.45 10.28 8.75
CA LEU A 46 1.74 10.84 9.91
C LEU A 46 0.47 11.60 9.50
N THR A 47 0.52 12.34 8.40
CA THR A 47 -0.67 13.05 7.91
C THR A 47 -1.72 12.12 7.29
N ILE A 48 -1.28 10.99 6.72
CA ILE A 48 -2.18 9.95 6.22
C ILE A 48 -2.87 9.27 7.40
N GLU A 49 -2.14 8.88 8.44
CA GLU A 49 -2.73 8.26 9.64
C GLU A 49 -3.74 9.20 10.32
N GLU A 50 -3.39 10.47 10.48
CA GLU A 50 -4.30 11.49 11.02
C GLU A 50 -5.56 11.66 10.17
N ALA A 51 -5.41 11.61 8.83
CA ALA A 51 -6.54 11.71 7.92
C ALA A 51 -7.43 10.47 7.91
N GLU A 52 -6.84 9.28 8.01
CA GLU A 52 -7.53 7.99 8.08
C GLU A 52 -8.33 7.81 9.36
N GLY A 53 -7.91 8.46 10.46
CA GLY A 53 -8.66 8.49 11.70
C GLY A 53 -9.95 9.33 11.65
N ARG A 54 -10.14 10.15 10.60
CA ARG A 54 -11.25 11.09 10.47
C ARG A 54 -12.27 10.64 9.42
N CYS A 55 -13.54 11.00 9.62
CA CYS A 55 -14.60 10.72 8.65
C CYS A 55 -14.59 11.73 7.50
N ILE A 56 -13.74 11.51 6.49
CA ILE A 56 -13.65 12.36 5.30
C ILE A 56 -14.78 12.04 4.31
N THR A 57 -15.67 13.00 4.08
CA THR A 57 -16.81 12.87 3.15
C THR A 57 -16.58 13.54 1.79
N SER A 58 -15.61 14.47 1.70
CA SER A 58 -15.34 15.21 0.45
C SER A 58 -14.54 14.36 -0.53
N GLN A 59 -15.05 14.23 -1.75
CA GLN A 59 -14.38 13.46 -2.82
C GLN A 59 -13.01 14.05 -3.18
N ALA A 60 -12.86 15.38 -3.15
CA ALA A 60 -11.58 16.05 -3.42
C ALA A 60 -10.55 15.72 -2.33
N MET A 61 -10.96 15.69 -1.06
CA MET A 61 -10.09 15.33 0.07
C MET A 61 -9.67 13.86 0.01
N LEU A 62 -10.59 12.96 -0.36
CA LEU A 62 -10.28 11.54 -0.56
C LEU A 62 -9.28 11.35 -1.71
N HIS A 63 -9.43 12.11 -2.79
CA HIS A 63 -8.47 12.08 -3.90
C HIS A 63 -7.09 12.56 -3.48
N GLN A 64 -7.00 13.67 -2.73
CA GLN A 64 -5.73 14.15 -2.18
C GLN A 64 -5.08 13.12 -1.24
N LEU A 65 -5.84 12.52 -0.33
CA LEU A 65 -5.36 11.43 0.54
C LEU A 65 -4.80 10.24 -0.27
N ASN A 66 -5.45 9.89 -1.39
CA ASN A 66 -4.97 8.83 -2.27
C ASN A 66 -3.64 9.18 -2.97
N ILE A 67 -3.45 10.44 -3.37
CA ILE A 67 -2.16 10.91 -3.92
C ILE A 67 -1.07 10.74 -2.85
N LEU A 68 -1.31 11.19 -1.61
CA LEU A 68 -0.36 11.05 -0.50
C LEU A 68 0.04 9.59 -0.30
N ARG A 69 -0.94 8.67 -0.24
CA ARG A 69 -0.71 7.22 -0.11
C ARG A 69 0.16 6.67 -1.23
N ARG A 70 -0.12 7.03 -2.49
CA ARG A 70 0.67 6.54 -3.64
C ARG A 70 2.14 6.96 -3.54
N VAL A 71 2.39 8.21 -3.18
CA VAL A 71 3.75 8.73 -3.02
C VAL A 71 4.45 8.01 -1.86
N VAL A 72 3.79 7.84 -0.72
CA VAL A 72 4.36 7.15 0.44
C VAL A 72 4.66 5.68 0.15
N TYR A 73 3.74 4.93 -0.47
CA TYR A 73 3.98 3.54 -0.82
C TYR A 73 5.10 3.37 -1.85
N LYS A 74 5.16 4.25 -2.85
CA LYS A 74 6.26 4.27 -3.81
C LYS A 74 7.61 4.52 -3.11
N GLY A 75 7.64 5.47 -2.15
CA GLY A 75 8.84 5.77 -1.39
C GLY A 75 9.29 4.65 -0.46
N TYR A 76 8.36 4.00 0.24
CA TYR A 76 8.69 2.82 1.07
C TYR A 76 9.19 1.66 0.23
N TYR A 77 8.57 1.40 -0.93
CA TYR A 77 9.06 0.38 -1.86
C TYR A 77 10.50 0.67 -2.31
N MET A 78 10.81 1.94 -2.58
CA MET A 78 12.17 2.34 -2.91
C MET A 78 13.14 2.20 -1.73
N LEU A 79 12.74 2.60 -0.52
CA LEU A 79 13.54 2.42 0.69
C LEU A 79 13.88 0.94 0.95
N ASP A 80 12.89 0.05 0.81
CA ASP A 80 13.10 -1.40 0.98
C ASP A 80 14.17 -1.92 0.01
N GLY A 81 14.11 -1.48 -1.25
CA GLY A 81 15.12 -1.79 -2.27
C GLY A 81 16.52 -1.23 -1.99
N LEU A 82 16.65 -0.19 -1.14
CA LEU A 82 17.94 0.38 -0.71
C LEU A 82 18.50 -0.32 0.52
N ILE A 83 17.64 -0.66 1.50
CA ILE A 83 18.04 -1.39 2.72
C ILE A 83 18.68 -2.74 2.37
N LEU A 84 18.11 -3.45 1.39
CA LEU A 84 18.64 -4.71 0.87
C LEU A 84 20.02 -4.63 0.20
N ARG A 85 20.55 -3.42 -0.06
CA ARG A 85 21.86 -3.21 -0.69
C ARG A 85 22.97 -2.82 0.28
N ILE A 86 22.67 -2.60 1.56
CA ILE A 86 23.68 -2.39 2.59
C ILE A 86 24.22 -3.77 2.94
N PRO A 87 25.47 -4.13 2.59
CA PRO A 87 26.06 -5.38 3.06
C PRO A 87 26.26 -5.25 4.56
N GLU A 88 25.68 -6.15 5.35
CA GLU A 88 26.18 -6.38 6.70
C GLU A 88 27.58 -7.00 6.54
N GLU A 89 28.61 -6.20 6.77
CA GLU A 89 29.97 -6.71 6.90
C GLU A 89 30.06 -7.52 8.19
N GLU A 90 30.13 -8.85 8.06
CA GLU A 90 30.67 -9.72 9.09
C GLU A 90 32.13 -9.37 9.32
N ILE A 91 32.45 -8.69 10.42
CA ILE A 91 33.77 -8.73 11.04
C ILE A 91 33.60 -9.05 12.51
N GLY A 92 34.03 -10.26 12.89
CA GLY A 92 34.13 -10.70 14.27
C GLY A 92 35.11 -9.84 15.07
N GLY A 93 34.76 -9.57 16.32
CA GLY A 93 35.61 -8.91 17.30
C GLY A 93 34.78 -8.28 18.42
N GLU A 94 34.95 -8.80 19.63
CA GLU A 94 34.34 -8.30 20.86
C GLU A 94 34.53 -6.77 21.01
N LYS A 95 33.43 -6.04 21.27
CA LYS A 95 33.26 -5.09 22.40
C LYS A 95 31.96 -4.28 22.27
N GLU A 96 31.15 -4.42 23.32
CA GLU A 96 30.38 -3.39 24.03
C GLU A 96 29.57 -2.30 23.31
N HIS A 97 28.25 -2.34 23.59
CA HIS A 97 27.34 -1.21 23.79
C HIS A 97 27.33 -0.10 22.73
N GLY A 98 26.57 -0.35 21.66
CA GLY A 98 26.06 0.69 20.77
C GLY A 98 24.69 0.24 20.24
N VAL A 99 23.65 0.50 21.03
CA VAL A 99 22.27 0.15 20.72
C VAL A 99 21.81 0.87 19.45
N SER A 100 21.93 0.20 18.29
CA SER A 100 21.33 0.66 17.03
C SER A 100 19.86 0.22 16.97
N HIS A 101 19.05 0.79 17.86
CA HIS A 101 17.59 0.68 17.79
C HIS A 101 17.02 1.74 16.85
N PHE A 102 17.20 1.56 15.54
CA PHE A 102 16.43 2.34 14.56
C PHE A 102 15.80 1.51 13.44
N LEU A 103 16.03 0.19 13.40
CA LEU A 103 15.52 -0.69 12.34
C LEU A 103 14.28 -1.51 12.72
N SER A 104 13.60 -1.18 13.81
CA SER A 104 12.29 -1.76 14.14
C SER A 104 11.17 -0.74 13.96
N LEU A 105 10.93 -0.34 12.71
CA LEU A 105 9.58 0.04 12.30
C LEU A 105 8.87 -1.24 11.83
N SER A 106 8.60 -2.11 12.81
CA SER A 106 7.73 -3.25 12.63
C SER A 106 6.31 -2.73 12.43
N ILE A 107 5.95 -2.48 11.17
CA ILE A 107 4.55 -2.41 10.77
C ILE A 107 4.00 -3.82 10.99
N SER A 108 3.35 -4.01 12.12
CA SER A 108 2.73 -5.27 12.52
C SER A 108 1.76 -5.75 11.45
N GLY A 109 2.10 -6.88 10.83
CA GLY A 109 1.29 -7.59 9.86
C GLY A 109 2.03 -8.83 9.38
N ALA A 110 2.20 -9.81 10.26
CA ALA A 110 3.01 -11.03 10.08
C ALA A 110 2.52 -12.01 8.97
N ALA A 111 1.74 -11.56 7.99
CA ALA A 111 1.25 -12.41 6.91
C ALA A 111 1.24 -11.68 5.57
N LYS A 112 2.43 -11.38 5.02
CA LYS A 112 2.66 -11.10 3.58
C LYS A 112 4.15 -10.90 3.25
N ARG A 113 5.03 -11.80 3.68
CA ARG A 113 6.38 -11.91 3.10
C ARG A 113 6.40 -12.99 2.03
N VAL A 114 5.82 -12.66 0.88
CA VAL A 114 6.24 -13.27 -0.39
C VAL A 114 6.79 -12.13 -1.23
N CYS A 115 8.08 -11.82 -1.02
CA CYS A 115 8.80 -10.89 -1.87
C CYS A 115 9.11 -11.62 -3.18
N PHE A 116 8.41 -11.29 -4.25
CA PHE A 116 8.92 -11.55 -5.58
C PHE A 116 10.17 -10.69 -5.76
N ARG A 117 11.35 -11.33 -5.79
CA ARG A 117 12.63 -10.72 -6.19
C ARG A 117 12.58 -10.36 -7.67
N THR A 118 11.85 -9.31 -8.03
CA THR A 118 12.06 -8.64 -9.31
C THR A 118 13.12 -7.58 -9.08
N GLY A 119 14.33 -7.83 -9.58
CA GLY A 119 15.49 -6.95 -9.39
C GLY A 119 15.24 -5.53 -9.91
N CYS A 120 14.76 -4.64 -9.03
CA CYS A 120 14.65 -3.23 -9.35
C CYS A 120 16.01 -2.56 -9.13
N LYS A 121 16.66 -2.22 -10.24
CA LYS A 121 17.86 -1.38 -10.28
C LYS A 121 17.47 0.09 -10.06
N TYR A 122 17.12 0.48 -8.84
CA TYR A 122 17.04 1.91 -8.51
C TYR A 122 18.48 2.48 -8.41
N GLY A 123 18.81 3.44 -9.26
CA GLY A 123 20.03 4.24 -9.21
C GLY A 123 19.82 5.52 -8.39
N THR A 124 20.89 6.28 -8.15
CA THR A 124 20.87 7.58 -7.45
C THR A 124 19.88 8.56 -8.08
N GLU A 125 19.79 8.59 -9.42
CA GLU A 125 18.83 9.39 -10.19
C GLU A 125 17.36 9.07 -9.83
N SER A 126 17.06 7.84 -9.41
CA SER A 126 15.71 7.48 -8.96
C SER A 126 15.40 8.06 -7.58
N LEU A 127 16.39 8.11 -6.69
CA LEU A 127 16.24 8.65 -5.33
C LEU A 127 15.96 10.14 -5.36
N GLU A 128 16.69 10.89 -6.17
CA GLU A 128 16.49 12.34 -6.36
C GLU A 128 15.07 12.65 -6.84
N LYS A 129 14.57 11.92 -7.84
CA LYS A 129 13.18 12.04 -8.32
C LYS A 129 12.14 11.72 -7.22
N MET A 130 12.47 10.80 -6.32
CA MET A 130 11.58 10.46 -5.20
C MET A 130 11.57 11.56 -4.14
N LEU A 131 12.72 12.14 -3.82
CA LEU A 131 12.84 13.29 -2.93
C LEU A 131 12.09 14.50 -3.48
N GLU A 132 12.28 14.83 -4.76
CA GLU A 132 11.57 15.91 -5.45
C GLU A 132 10.05 15.68 -5.40
N SER A 133 9.59 14.46 -5.70
CA SER A 133 8.16 14.11 -5.62
C SER A 133 7.61 14.28 -4.21
N LEU A 134 8.36 13.92 -3.17
CA LEU A 134 7.96 14.11 -1.77
C LEU A 134 7.97 15.58 -1.37
N GLU A 135 8.90 16.38 -1.87
CA GLU A 135 8.99 17.81 -1.59
C GLU A 135 7.78 18.56 -2.16
N ILE A 136 7.44 18.29 -3.42
CA ILE A 136 6.20 18.81 -4.05
C ILE A 136 4.97 18.39 -3.25
N THR A 137 4.93 17.13 -2.82
CA THR A 137 3.81 16.60 -2.02
C THR A 137 3.69 17.34 -0.68
N ILE A 138 4.80 17.49 0.06
CA ILE A 138 4.83 18.17 1.36
C ILE A 138 4.46 19.65 1.23
N ALA A 139 4.92 20.32 0.17
CA ALA A 139 4.54 21.71 -0.11
C ALA A 139 3.02 21.84 -0.36
N GLY A 140 2.43 20.92 -1.11
CA GLY A 140 1.00 20.89 -1.43
C GLY A 140 0.08 20.41 -0.31
N MET A 141 0.61 19.91 0.81
CA MET A 141 -0.19 19.38 1.92
C MET A 141 -0.82 20.45 2.81
N SER A 142 -0.37 21.70 2.76
CA SER A 142 -0.85 22.77 3.65
C SER A 142 -2.36 22.99 3.56
N GLU A 143 -2.91 23.09 2.34
CA GLU A 143 -4.34 23.23 2.09
C GLU A 143 -5.12 22.01 2.58
N PHE A 144 -4.63 20.81 2.25
CA PHE A 144 -5.22 19.54 2.72
C PHE A 144 -5.30 19.52 4.25
N LEU A 145 -4.24 19.89 4.96
CA LEU A 145 -4.19 19.91 6.42
C LEU A 145 -5.16 20.94 7.02
N ILE A 146 -5.29 22.13 6.41
CA ILE A 146 -6.25 23.15 6.85
C ILE A 146 -7.69 22.62 6.76
N VAL A 147 -8.05 22.01 5.62
CA VAL A 147 -9.38 21.42 5.44
C VAL A 147 -9.57 20.22 6.36
N LEU A 148 -8.53 19.40 6.56
CA LEU A 148 -8.58 18.22 7.42
C LEU A 148 -8.96 18.56 8.86
N ARG A 149 -8.50 19.71 9.38
CA ARG A 149 -8.84 20.19 10.73
C ARG A 149 -10.33 20.50 10.91
N ASN A 150 -11.07 20.76 9.84
CA ASN A 150 -12.51 21.03 9.90
C ASN A 150 -13.35 19.75 10.04
N TYR A 151 -12.77 18.58 9.79
CA TYR A 151 -13.43 17.31 10.05
C TYR A 151 -13.42 17.00 11.55
N PRO A 152 -14.43 16.24 12.06
CA PRO A 152 -14.44 15.80 13.45
C PRO A 152 -13.11 15.16 13.86
N PRO A 153 -12.70 15.28 15.13
CA PRO A 153 -11.45 14.71 15.63
C PRO A 153 -11.35 13.22 15.29
N PRO A 154 -10.12 12.68 15.17
CA PRO A 154 -9.94 11.27 14.93
C PRO A 154 -10.72 10.46 15.96
N MET A 155 -11.54 9.53 15.49
CA MET A 155 -12.20 8.59 16.38
C MET A 155 -11.13 7.63 16.90
N PHE A 156 -10.44 8.03 17.99
CA PHE A 156 -9.55 7.14 18.70
C PHE A 156 -10.37 5.92 19.12
N ARG A 157 -10.01 4.75 18.58
CA ARG A 157 -10.52 3.46 19.07
C ARG A 157 -10.22 3.38 20.55
N GLN A 158 -11.20 3.70 21.39
CA GLN A 158 -11.14 3.46 22.82
C GLN A 158 -10.86 1.96 23.05
N PRO A 159 -9.87 1.58 23.87
CA PRO A 159 -9.57 0.17 24.11
C PRO A 159 -10.65 -0.61 24.88
N TYR A 160 -11.79 -0.01 25.22
CA TYR A 160 -12.85 -0.65 25.99
C TYR A 160 -14.25 -0.28 25.46
N SER A 161 -14.56 -0.75 24.25
CA SER A 161 -15.93 -1.03 23.78
C SER A 161 -15.92 -1.99 22.56
N THR A 162 -14.87 -2.80 22.45
CA THR A 162 -14.44 -3.46 21.21
C THR A 162 -15.33 -4.63 20.78
N TYR A 163 -16.23 -5.12 21.63
CA TYR A 163 -17.09 -6.27 21.30
C TYR A 163 -18.45 -5.92 20.69
N MET A 164 -18.83 -4.64 20.58
CA MET A 164 -20.17 -4.26 20.09
C MET A 164 -20.20 -3.54 18.73
N PHE A 165 -19.06 -3.08 18.19
CA PHE A 165 -19.03 -2.30 16.94
C PHE A 165 -18.20 -2.90 15.81
N ILE A 166 -17.45 -3.97 16.06
CA ILE A 166 -16.69 -4.68 15.01
C ILE A 166 -17.62 -5.33 13.98
N GLU A 167 -18.86 -5.65 14.36
CA GLU A 167 -19.83 -6.29 13.46
C GLU A 167 -20.38 -5.37 12.37
N LYS A 168 -20.25 -4.03 12.52
CA LYS A 168 -20.88 -3.06 11.61
C LYS A 168 -19.92 -2.40 10.61
N CYS A 169 -18.60 -2.60 10.72
CA CYS A 169 -17.64 -1.84 9.92
C CYS A 169 -16.51 -2.70 9.35
N MET A 170 -16.38 -2.72 8.01
CA MET A 170 -15.26 -3.33 7.31
C MET A 170 -14.08 -2.37 7.18
N PHE A 171 -12.98 -2.69 7.85
CA PHE A 171 -11.75 -1.88 7.79
C PHE A 171 -10.97 -2.13 6.49
N GLY A 172 -10.48 -1.04 5.89
CA GLY A 172 -9.63 -1.08 4.69
C GLY A 172 -10.35 -1.48 3.41
N ARG A 173 -11.68 -1.62 3.45
CA ARG A 173 -12.56 -1.95 2.32
C ARG A 173 -13.82 -1.10 2.25
N GLN A 174 -13.73 0.10 2.81
CA GLN A 174 -14.88 1.01 2.92
C GLN A 174 -15.41 1.40 1.53
N LEU A 175 -14.51 1.55 0.55
CA LEU A 175 -14.89 1.91 -0.82
C LEU A 175 -15.59 0.75 -1.53
N GLU A 176 -15.08 -0.48 -1.40
CA GLU A 176 -15.75 -1.66 -1.94
C GLU A 176 -17.11 -1.90 -1.29
N MET A 177 -17.21 -1.67 0.02
CA MET A 177 -18.47 -1.79 0.78
C MET A 177 -19.51 -0.78 0.28
N GLU A 178 -19.16 0.50 0.17
CA GLU A 178 -20.05 1.52 -0.39
C GLU A 178 -20.42 1.23 -1.85
N ARG A 179 -19.52 0.67 -2.66
CA ARG A 179 -19.84 0.30 -4.04
C ARG A 179 -20.93 -0.79 -4.10
N VAL A 180 -20.85 -1.79 -3.22
CA VAL A 180 -21.89 -2.83 -3.13
C VAL A 180 -23.20 -2.23 -2.66
N ILE A 181 -23.17 -1.38 -1.63
CA ILE A 181 -24.39 -0.79 -1.07
C ILE A 181 -25.08 0.15 -2.09
N ASN A 182 -24.32 1.00 -2.77
CA ASN A 182 -24.88 1.89 -3.79
C ASN A 182 -25.45 1.12 -4.99
N PHE A 183 -24.85 -0.01 -5.35
CA PHE A 183 -25.42 -0.90 -6.37
C PHE A 183 -26.75 -1.50 -5.90
N LEU A 184 -26.82 -1.96 -4.66
CA LEU A 184 -28.03 -2.56 -4.08
C LEU A 184 -29.16 -1.54 -3.88
N LEU A 185 -28.84 -0.29 -3.59
CA LEU A 185 -29.80 0.79 -3.35
C LEU A 185 -30.13 1.59 -4.62
N HIS A 186 -29.57 1.22 -5.77
CA HIS A 186 -29.82 1.95 -7.01
C HIS A 186 -31.28 1.73 -7.44
N GLU A 187 -32.01 2.82 -7.67
CA GLU A 187 -33.39 2.73 -8.14
C GLU A 187 -33.42 2.17 -9.57
N GLU A 188 -34.07 1.01 -9.75
CA GLU A 188 -34.28 0.44 -11.07
C GLU A 188 -35.19 1.38 -11.90
N PRO A 189 -34.83 1.71 -13.15
CA PRO A 189 -35.71 2.47 -14.02
C PRO A 189 -37.01 1.68 -14.27
N PRO A 190 -38.16 2.36 -14.45
CA PRO A 190 -39.49 1.74 -14.40
C PRO A 190 -39.83 0.79 -15.57
N VAL A 191 -38.85 0.40 -16.38
CA VAL A 191 -39.10 -0.34 -17.62
C VAL A 191 -38.01 -1.40 -17.83
N HIS A 192 -38.45 -2.66 -17.73
CA HIS A 192 -37.82 -3.93 -18.12
C HIS A 192 -37.27 -4.83 -16.99
N TYR A 193 -37.54 -6.13 -17.16
CA TYR A 193 -37.27 -7.26 -16.27
C TYR A 193 -35.78 -7.61 -16.14
N ASP A 194 -34.89 -6.61 -16.07
CA ASP A 194 -33.45 -6.81 -15.96
C ASP A 194 -33.03 -6.75 -14.50
N PHE A 195 -32.67 -7.89 -13.92
CA PHE A 195 -32.09 -7.95 -12.58
C PHE A 195 -30.62 -7.51 -12.62
N GLY A 196 -30.25 -6.62 -11.70
CA GLY A 196 -28.86 -6.19 -11.55
C GLY A 196 -27.97 -7.32 -11.05
N VAL A 197 -26.83 -7.57 -11.73
CA VAL A 197 -25.78 -8.49 -11.27
C VAL A 197 -24.49 -7.72 -10.97
N LEU A 198 -23.97 -7.84 -9.74
CA LEU A 198 -22.67 -7.29 -9.34
C LEU A 198 -21.64 -8.42 -9.08
N PRO A 199 -20.72 -8.69 -10.01
CA PRO A 199 -19.71 -9.71 -9.82
C PRO A 199 -18.61 -9.25 -8.84
N ILE A 200 -18.34 -10.04 -7.81
CA ILE A 200 -17.23 -9.83 -6.86
C ILE A 200 -16.16 -10.89 -7.11
N VAL A 201 -15.14 -10.52 -7.88
CA VAL A 201 -14.07 -11.43 -8.33
C VAL A 201 -12.76 -11.11 -7.62
N GLY A 202 -12.03 -12.14 -7.21
CA GLY A 202 -10.72 -12.00 -6.62
C GLY A 202 -10.14 -13.32 -6.13
N PRO A 203 -8.89 -13.34 -5.66
CA PRO A 203 -8.22 -14.55 -5.19
C PRO A 203 -8.96 -15.28 -4.06
N GLY A 204 -8.65 -16.55 -3.84
CA GLY A 204 -9.22 -17.33 -2.73
C GLY A 204 -8.92 -16.71 -1.36
N LYS A 205 -9.85 -16.85 -0.41
CA LYS A 205 -9.70 -16.42 0.99
C LYS A 205 -9.36 -14.94 1.22
N VAL A 206 -9.61 -14.07 0.24
CA VAL A 206 -9.43 -12.62 0.41
C VAL A 206 -10.61 -11.94 1.12
N GLY A 207 -11.56 -12.68 1.72
CA GLY A 207 -12.71 -12.08 2.43
C GLY A 207 -13.77 -11.46 1.51
N LYS A 208 -14.06 -12.09 0.37
CA LYS A 208 -15.17 -11.66 -0.52
C LYS A 208 -16.53 -11.94 0.11
N THR A 209 -16.72 -13.13 0.67
CA THR A 209 -17.93 -13.50 1.40
C THR A 209 -18.16 -12.56 2.58
N THR A 210 -17.11 -12.26 3.34
CA THR A 210 -17.16 -11.30 4.46
C THR A 210 -17.60 -9.91 4.03
N LEU A 211 -17.20 -9.45 2.83
CA LEU A 211 -17.66 -8.17 2.27
C LEU A 211 -19.17 -8.19 1.98
N VAL A 212 -19.67 -9.27 1.38
CA VAL A 212 -21.10 -9.43 1.08
C VAL A 212 -21.93 -9.52 2.35
N GLU A 213 -21.48 -10.30 3.33
CA GLU A 213 -22.12 -10.41 4.65
C GLU A 213 -22.24 -9.04 5.32
N HIS A 214 -21.17 -8.23 5.34
CA HIS A 214 -21.22 -6.90 5.93
C HIS A 214 -22.13 -5.93 5.17
N ALA A 215 -22.19 -6.00 3.84
CA ALA A 215 -23.12 -5.18 3.05
C ALA A 215 -24.59 -5.55 3.36
N GLN A 216 -24.89 -6.82 3.61
CA GLN A 216 -26.22 -7.27 4.05
C GLN A 216 -26.57 -6.73 5.45
N PHE A 217 -25.60 -6.64 6.36
CA PHE A 217 -25.85 -6.11 7.70
C PHE A 217 -26.03 -4.59 7.75
N ASP A 218 -25.71 -3.86 6.67
CA ASP A 218 -25.92 -2.41 6.58
C ASP A 218 -27.42 -2.06 6.71
N GLU A 219 -27.74 -1.12 7.60
CA GLU A 219 -29.13 -0.75 7.92
C GLU A 219 -29.89 -0.22 6.70
N ARG A 220 -29.21 0.46 5.76
CA ARG A 220 -29.84 0.96 4.53
C ARG A 220 -30.30 -0.20 3.65
N VAL A 221 -29.45 -1.22 3.48
CA VAL A 221 -29.75 -2.41 2.68
C VAL A 221 -30.86 -3.24 3.35
N ARG A 222 -30.78 -3.45 4.68
CA ARG A 222 -31.83 -4.16 5.43
C ARG A 222 -33.18 -3.46 5.39
N SER A 223 -33.19 -2.13 5.30
CA SER A 223 -34.43 -1.36 5.17
C SER A 223 -35.03 -1.42 3.77
N HIS A 224 -34.21 -1.65 2.74
CA HIS A 224 -34.63 -1.65 1.33
C HIS A 224 -35.14 -3.01 0.86
N PHE A 225 -34.51 -4.12 1.30
CA PHE A 225 -34.87 -5.47 0.89
C PHE A 225 -35.63 -6.22 1.99
N SER A 226 -36.79 -6.77 1.63
CA SER A 226 -37.60 -7.59 2.55
C SER A 226 -37.03 -9.00 2.76
N HIS A 227 -36.38 -9.55 1.73
CA HIS A 227 -35.82 -10.91 1.73
C HIS A 227 -34.43 -10.92 1.10
N VAL A 228 -33.50 -11.61 1.74
CA VAL A 228 -32.15 -11.85 1.23
C VAL A 228 -31.90 -13.35 1.29
N ILE A 229 -31.56 -13.94 0.14
CA ILE A 229 -31.32 -15.38 0.01
C ILE A 229 -29.82 -15.58 -0.24
N PHE A 230 -29.19 -16.45 0.56
CA PHE A 230 -27.81 -16.87 0.36
C PHE A 230 -27.82 -18.24 -0.31
N LEU A 231 -27.20 -18.34 -1.49
CA LEU A 231 -27.07 -19.58 -2.25
C LEU A 231 -25.59 -19.93 -2.36
N SER A 232 -25.27 -21.18 -2.08
CA SER A 232 -23.93 -21.77 -2.20
C SER A 232 -23.95 -22.92 -3.21
N ASP A 233 -22.77 -23.32 -3.70
CA ASP A 233 -22.64 -24.46 -4.62
C ASP A 233 -23.23 -25.77 -4.06
N ASN A 234 -23.42 -25.89 -2.75
CA ASN A 234 -24.04 -27.07 -2.14
C ASN A 234 -25.56 -27.07 -2.27
N ASP A 235 -26.18 -25.90 -2.38
CA ASP A 235 -27.65 -25.76 -2.47
C ASP A 235 -28.17 -26.11 -3.88
N PHE A 236 -27.27 -26.23 -4.86
CA PHE A 236 -27.57 -26.64 -6.23
C PHE A 236 -27.19 -28.10 -6.52
N ARG A 237 -26.80 -28.89 -5.50
CA ARG A 237 -26.43 -30.31 -5.64
C ARG A 237 -27.60 -31.29 -5.45
N GLU A 238 -28.83 -30.84 -5.64
CA GLU A 238 -30.00 -31.71 -5.77
C GLU A 238 -30.48 -31.71 -7.23
N VAL A 239 -29.92 -32.63 -8.03
CA VAL A 239 -30.58 -33.76 -8.73
C VAL A 239 -29.48 -34.75 -9.15
#